data_AF-A0A8T6MPE4-F1
#
_entry.id   AF-A0A8T6MPE4-F1
#
_cell.length_a   1.000
_cell.length_b   1.000
_cell.length_c   1.000
_cell.angle_alpha   90.00
_cell.angle_beta   90.00
_cell.angle_gamma   90.00
#
_symmetry.space_group_name_H-M   'P 1'
#
loop_
_entity.id
_entity.type
_entity.pdbx_description
1 polymer ?
#
loop_
_entity_poly.entity_id
_entity_poly.type
_entity_poly.pdbx_seq_one_letter_code
_entity_poly.pdbx_strand_id
1 'polypeptide(L)'
;MKIFEVSTTDFLEDKRLINNALADMAAQFNMSNDFQFGEPSSRFGWTFFKLWVKPNLQNAINQKFDDMIRRYKGSPDEKFTFFIADYFQSKGCKTKLKLIDV
;
A
#
# COMPACT_ATOMS: atom_id res chain seq x y z
N MET A 1 10.36 -0.19 8.31
CA MET A 1 9.97 0.22 6.93
C MET A 1 9.25 -0.97 6.36
N LYS A 2 8.08 -0.80 5.73
CA LYS A 2 7.33 -1.95 5.22
C LYS A 2 7.52 -2.11 3.73
N ILE A 3 7.71 -3.35 3.29
CA ILE A 3 7.87 -3.70 1.88
C ILE A 3 6.74 -4.64 1.48
N PHE A 4 5.96 -4.23 0.48
CA PHE A 4 4.90 -5.03 -0.08
C PHE A 4 5.27 -5.55 -1.46
N GLU A 5 4.88 -6.78 -1.78
CA GLU A 5 4.67 -7.24 -3.15
C GLU A 5 3.28 -6.83 -3.58
N VAL A 6 3.19 -6.14 -4.73
CA VAL A 6 1.93 -5.85 -5.40
C VAL A 6 1.85 -6.75 -6.62
N SER A 7 0.76 -7.50 -6.74
CA SER A 7 0.44 -8.29 -7.94
C SER A 7 -0.77 -7.71 -8.65
N THR A 8 -0.66 -7.50 -9.96
CA THR A 8 -1.71 -6.90 -10.80
C THR A 8 -1.73 -7.50 -12.20
N THR A 9 -2.88 -7.46 -12.87
CA THR A 9 -3.01 -7.71 -14.32
C THR A 9 -2.98 -6.42 -15.16
N ASP A 10 -3.05 -5.23 -14.54
CA ASP A 10 -3.01 -3.92 -15.18
C ASP A 10 -2.03 -2.98 -14.45
N PHE A 11 -0.75 -3.10 -14.80
CA PHE A 11 0.33 -2.40 -14.10
C PHE A 11 0.22 -0.87 -14.19
N LEU A 12 -0.11 -0.33 -15.36
CA LEU A 12 -0.12 1.11 -15.57
C LEU A 12 -1.22 1.77 -14.74
N GLU A 13 -2.43 1.22 -14.80
CA GLU A 13 -3.57 1.79 -14.08
C GLU A 13 -3.45 1.57 -12.57
N ASP A 14 -3.14 0.36 -12.11
CA ASP A 14 -3.04 0.10 -10.67
C ASP A 14 -1.87 0.86 -10.03
N LYS A 15 -0.73 1.02 -10.71
CA LYS A 15 0.37 1.85 -10.20
C LYS A 15 -0.05 3.31 -10.07
N ARG A 16 -0.78 3.84 -11.05
CA ARG A 16 -1.31 5.21 -11.02
C ARG A 16 -2.30 5.41 -9.87
N LEU A 17 -3.22 4.47 -9.68
CA LEU A 17 -4.19 4.50 -8.59
C LEU A 17 -3.53 4.41 -7.21
N ILE A 18 -2.57 3.49 -7.02
CA ILE A 18 -1.81 3.37 -5.77
C ILE A 18 -1.00 4.65 -5.51
N ASN A 19 -0.36 5.22 -6.53
CA ASN A 19 0.38 6.47 -6.40
C ASN A 19 -0.53 7.61 -5.92
N ASN A 20 -1.68 7.78 -6.56
CA ASN A 20 -2.64 8.83 -6.18
C ASN A 20 -3.19 8.59 -4.77
N ALA A 21 -3.55 7.34 -4.45
CA ALA A 21 -4.04 6.95 -3.13
C ALA A 21 -3.06 7.31 -2.01
N LEU A 22 -1.78 6.99 -2.17
CA LEU A 22 -0.75 7.28 -1.17
C LEU A 22 -0.35 8.76 -1.15
N ALA A 23 -0.32 9.43 -2.30
CA ALA A 23 -0.07 10.87 -2.37
C ALA A 23 -1.19 11.66 -1.67
N ASP A 24 -2.45 11.29 -1.88
CA ASP A 24 -3.61 11.90 -1.22
C ASP A 24 -3.57 11.70 0.30
N MET A 25 -3.13 10.52 0.78
CA MET A 25 -2.90 10.29 2.21
C MET A 25 -1.77 11.17 2.75
N ALA A 26 -0.61 11.18 2.08
CA ALA A 26 0.54 11.96 2.51
C ALA A 26 0.22 13.45 2.57
N ALA A 27 -0.52 13.98 1.59
CA ALA A 27 -0.99 15.37 1.58
C ALA A 27 -1.89 15.69 2.78
N GLN A 28 -2.81 14.79 3.17
CA GLN A 28 -3.63 14.96 4.37
C GLN A 28 -2.82 15.02 5.67
N PHE A 29 -1.60 14.49 5.66
CA PHE A 29 -0.68 14.50 6.79
C PHE A 29 0.37 15.63 6.71
N ASN A 30 0.30 16.50 5.71
CA ASN A 30 1.34 17.48 5.37
C ASN A 30 2.73 16.83 5.18
N MET A 31 2.76 15.67 4.51
CA MET A 31 3.97 14.89 4.23
C MET A 31 4.20 14.80 2.72
N SER A 32 5.47 14.72 2.30
CA SER A 32 5.85 14.57 0.88
C SER A 32 6.57 13.25 0.63
N ASN A 33 6.14 12.49 -0.39
CA ASN A 33 6.86 11.36 -1.01
C ASN A 33 7.57 10.38 -0.04
N ASP A 34 6.75 9.70 0.78
CA ASP A 34 7.22 8.68 1.73
C ASP A 34 6.90 7.24 1.30
N PHE A 35 6.80 7.02 -0.02
CA PHE A 35 6.71 5.70 -0.61
C PHE A 35 7.49 5.63 -1.93
N GLN A 36 7.84 4.41 -2.35
CA GLN A 36 8.59 4.16 -3.58
C GLN A 36 8.09 2.89 -4.25
N PHE A 37 8.08 2.88 -5.58
CA PHE A 37 7.80 1.70 -6.39
C PHE A 37 9.08 1.05 -6.90
N GLY A 38 9.09 -0.27 -6.96
CA GLY A 38 10.17 -1.07 -7.54
C GLY A 38 9.99 -1.26 -9.03
N GLU A 39 11.02 -1.82 -9.65
CA GLU A 39 10.92 -2.28 -11.03
C GLU A 39 9.89 -3.42 -11.14
N PRO A 40 9.02 -3.38 -12.16
CA PRO A 40 8.07 -4.44 -12.40
C PRO A 40 8.72 -5.67 -13.02
N SER A 41 8.17 -6.84 -12.69
CA SER A 41 8.48 -8.13 -13.31
C SER A 41 7.18 -8.78 -13.76
N SER A 42 7.06 -9.08 -15.06
CA SER A 42 5.84 -9.65 -15.63
C SER A 42 6.01 -11.13 -15.94
N ARG A 43 5.06 -11.96 -15.48
CA ARG A 43 5.03 -13.43 -15.70
C ARG A 43 3.58 -13.91 -15.77
N PHE A 44 3.26 -14.76 -16.75
CA PHE A 44 1.95 -15.41 -16.91
C PHE A 44 0.74 -14.45 -16.84
N GLY A 45 0.81 -13.30 -17.51
CA GLY A 45 -0.27 -12.30 -17.53
C GLY A 45 -0.41 -11.46 -16.25
N TRP A 46 0.47 -11.67 -15.27
CA TRP A 46 0.58 -10.87 -14.07
C TRP A 46 1.84 -10.02 -14.09
N THR A 47 1.78 -8.87 -13.43
CA THR A 47 2.92 -8.01 -13.12
C THR A 47 3.08 -7.91 -11.61
N PHE A 48 4.30 -8.08 -11.15
CA PHE A 48 4.71 -8.05 -9.76
C PHE A 48 5.68 -6.89 -9.56
N PHE A 49 5.50 -6.07 -8.53
CA PHE A 49 6.42 -5.01 -8.20
C PHE A 49 6.44 -4.76 -6.70
N LYS A 50 7.54 -4.17 -6.21
CA LYS A 50 7.67 -3.80 -4.80
C LYS A 50 7.06 -2.43 -4.54
N LEU A 51 6.48 -2.26 -3.37
CA LEU A 51 6.06 -0.98 -2.80
C LEU A 51 6.73 -0.83 -1.44
N TRP A 52 7.59 0.17 -1.30
CA TRP A 52 8.17 0.56 -0.02
C TRP A 52 7.33 1.66 0.59
N VAL A 53 6.91 1.47 1.84
CA VAL A 53 6.27 2.50 2.65
C VAL A 53 7.23 2.88 3.78
N LYS A 54 7.69 4.13 3.77
CA LYS A 54 8.64 4.61 4.78
C LYS A 54 7.97 4.67 6.16
N PRO A 55 8.75 4.52 7.26
CA PRO A 55 8.21 4.51 8.62
C PRO A 55 7.37 5.73 8.97
N ASN A 56 7.73 6.92 8.46
CA ASN A 56 6.97 8.14 8.74
C ASN A 56 5.52 8.05 8.24
N LEU A 57 5.34 7.68 6.97
CA LEU A 57 3.99 7.52 6.39
C LEU A 57 3.23 6.38 7.06
N GLN A 58 3.89 5.27 7.36
CA GLN A 58 3.29 4.17 8.11
C GLN A 58 2.77 4.64 9.49
N ASN A 59 3.58 5.39 10.23
CA ASN A 59 3.21 5.90 11.56
C ASN A 59 2.07 6.90 11.47
N ALA A 60 2.09 7.81 10.48
CA ALA A 60 1.00 8.76 10.26
C ALA A 60 -0.32 8.06 9.93
N ILE A 61 -0.29 7.03 9.07
CA ILE A 61 -1.46 6.19 8.76
C ILE A 61 -1.96 5.48 10.02
N ASN A 62 -1.07 4.85 10.79
CA ASN A 62 -1.43 4.16 12.03
C ASN A 62 -2.06 5.10 13.05
N GLN A 63 -1.59 6.34 13.16
CA GLN A 63 -2.15 7.33 14.08
C GLN A 63 -3.49 7.88 13.59
N LYS A 64 -3.62 8.19 12.30
CA LYS A 64 -4.84 8.81 11.77
C LYS A 64 -6.00 7.83 11.62
N PHE A 65 -5.69 6.58 11.30
CA PHE A 65 -6.68 5.54 11.02
C PHE A 65 -6.67 4.44 12.08
N ASP A 66 -6.18 4.72 13.29
CA ASP A 66 -6.07 3.74 14.39
C ASP A 66 -7.40 3.00 14.63
N ASP A 67 -8.50 3.74 14.72
CA ASP A 67 -9.84 3.23 14.94
C ASP A 67 -10.36 2.36 13.78
N MET A 68 -9.85 2.54 12.56
CA MET A 68 -10.15 1.68 11.42
C MET A 68 -9.25 0.44 11.42
N ILE A 69 -7.95 0.63 11.60
CA ILE A 69 -6.92 -0.43 11.58
C ILE A 69 -7.18 -1.45 12.71
N ARG A 70 -7.60 -1.00 13.89
CA ARG A 70 -7.88 -1.89 15.03
C ARG A 70 -9.00 -2.90 14.77
N ARG A 71 -9.91 -2.61 13.82
CA ARG A 71 -11.04 -3.50 13.45
C ARG A 71 -10.57 -4.76 12.70
N TYR A 72 -9.41 -4.70 12.06
CA TYR A 72 -8.81 -5.86 11.43
C TYR A 72 -8.30 -6.85 12.47
N LYS A 73 -8.29 -8.13 12.12
CA LYS A 73 -7.75 -9.23 12.94
C LYS A 73 -6.28 -9.47 12.59
N GLY A 74 -5.53 -10.06 13.53
CA GLY A 74 -4.11 -10.40 13.36
C GLY A 74 -3.17 -9.49 14.15
N SER A 75 -1.87 -9.68 13.91
CA SER A 75 -0.77 -8.86 14.40
C SER A 75 -0.86 -7.41 13.87
N PRO A 76 -0.17 -6.43 14.49
CA PRO A 76 -0.18 -5.04 14.03
C PRO A 76 0.15 -4.88 12.54
N ASP A 77 1.10 -5.67 12.04
CA ASP A 77 1.52 -5.64 10.64
C ASP A 77 0.47 -6.25 9.70
N GLU A 78 -0.19 -7.33 10.10
CA GLU A 78 -1.30 -7.90 9.34
C GLU A 78 -2.47 -6.93 9.27
N LYS A 79 -2.83 -6.30 10.39
CA LYS A 79 -3.90 -5.28 10.44
C LYS A 79 -3.61 -4.12 9.50
N PHE A 80 -2.38 -3.59 9.53
CA PHE A 80 -1.95 -2.54 8.62
C PHE A 80 -2.01 -3.01 7.16
N THR A 81 -1.53 -4.21 6.87
CA THR A 81 -1.56 -4.80 5.52
C THR A 81 -2.98 -4.92 4.97
N PHE A 82 -3.92 -5.41 5.79
CA PHE A 82 -5.33 -5.53 5.39
C PHE A 82 -5.98 -4.16 5.18
N PHE A 83 -5.73 -3.21 6.08
CA PHE A 83 -6.21 -1.84 5.93
C PHE A 83 -5.74 -1.21 4.62
N ILE A 84 -4.44 -1.31 4.29
CA ILE A 84 -3.88 -0.75 3.05
C ILE A 84 -4.46 -1.45 1.82
N ALA A 85 -4.60 -2.79 1.85
CA ALA A 85 -5.20 -3.54 0.75
C ALA A 85 -6.65 -3.11 0.49
N ASP A 86 -7.47 -3.01 1.54
CA ASP A 86 -8.86 -2.57 1.44
C ASP A 86 -8.95 -1.10 0.99
N TYR A 87 -8.02 -0.25 1.47
CA TYR A 87 -7.95 1.13 1.02
C TYR A 87 -7.68 1.22 -0.48
N PHE A 88 -6.69 0.49 -1.00
CA PHE A 88 -6.42 0.45 -2.44
C PHE A 88 -7.61 -0.08 -3.23
N GLN A 89 -8.28 -1.13 -2.73
CA GLN A 89 -9.49 -1.65 -3.34
C GLN A 89 -10.61 -0.59 -3.39
N SER A 90 -10.78 0.20 -2.33
CA SER A 90 -11.76 1.30 -2.28
C SER A 90 -11.46 2.42 -3.29
N LYS A 91 -10.21 2.53 -3.74
CA LYS A 91 -9.77 3.45 -4.81
C LYS A 91 -9.86 2.84 -6.21
N GLY A 92 -10.39 1.62 -6.33
CA GLY A 92 -10.56 0.92 -7.60
C GLY A 92 -9.38 0.04 -8.01
N CYS A 93 -8.33 -0.09 -7.18
CA CYS A 93 -7.19 -0.95 -7.49
C CYS A 93 -7.61 -2.43 -7.45
N LYS A 94 -7.25 -3.20 -8.47
CA LYS A 94 -7.52 -4.65 -8.55
C LYS A 94 -6.27 -5.46 -8.26
N THR A 95 -5.56 -5.08 -7.21
CA THR A 95 -4.26 -5.64 -6.84
C THR A 95 -4.34 -6.62 -5.68
N LYS A 96 -3.42 -7.58 -5.62
CA LYS A 96 -3.12 -8.36 -4.42
C LYS A 96 -1.90 -7.75 -3.73
N LEU A 97 -1.97 -7.64 -2.41
CA LEU A 97 -0.88 -7.10 -1.59
C LEU A 97 -0.36 -8.18 -0.65
N LYS A 98 0.96 -8.33 -0.58
CA LYS A 98 1.63 -9.26 0.33
C LYS A 98 2.76 -8.56 1.05
N LEU A 99 2.79 -8.62 2.38
CA LEU A 99 3.93 -8.12 3.15
C LEU A 99 5.14 -9.06 2.94
N ILE A 100 6.27 -8.51 2.52
CA ILE A 100 7.52 -9.26 2.30
C ILE A 100 8.49 -9.05 3.49
N ASP A 101 8.53 -7.84 4.06
CA ASP A 101 9.51 -7.47 5.08
C ASP A 101 8.92 -6.54 6.16
N VAL A 102 9.38 -6.74 7.40
CA VAL A 102 8.81 -6.20 8.65
C VAL A 102 9.73 -5.18 9.31
#